data_AF-A0A927FGL1-F1
#
_entry.id   AF-A0A927FGL1-F1
#
_cell.length_a   1.000
_cell.length_b   1.000
_cell.length_c   1.000
_cell.angle_alpha   90.00
_cell.angle_beta   90.00
_cell.angle_gamma   90.00
#
_symmetry.space_group_name_H-M   'P 1'
#
loop_
_entity.id
_entity.type
_entity.pdbx_description
1 polymer ?
#
loop_
_entity_poly.entity_id
_entity_poly.type
_entity_poly.pdbx_seq_one_letter_code
_entity_poly.pdbx_strand_id
1 'polypeptide(L)'
;MLAGCQTLPGNLPAHEYEPFKPLPAEKRLMNEVRIRWEVREDVAQVCAKAIQMGKEQAYITPPVACAVWDVPKQECTVITGPKPTHVALGHEVRHCFEGRFHR
;
A
#
# COMPACT_ATOMS: atom_id res chain seq x y z
N MET A 1 5.10 29.20 -9.91
CA MET A 1 5.28 28.66 -8.55
C MET A 1 4.32 27.48 -8.39
N LEU A 2 4.84 26.25 -8.37
CA LEU A 2 4.05 25.04 -8.11
C LEU A 2 4.02 24.83 -6.59
N ALA A 3 2.93 25.25 -5.94
CA ALA A 3 2.68 24.97 -4.53
C ALA A 3 2.26 23.50 -4.38
N GLY A 4 3.24 22.59 -4.33
CA GLY A 4 3.04 21.13 -4.29
C GLY A 4 3.40 20.45 -2.96
N CYS A 5 3.68 21.19 -1.88
CA CYS A 5 4.22 20.60 -0.64
C CYS A 5 3.62 21.20 0.64
N GLN A 6 2.29 21.28 0.75
CA GLN A 6 1.65 21.48 2.05
C GLN A 6 0.69 20.31 2.29
N THR A 7 1.25 19.18 2.70
CA THR A 7 0.51 18.00 3.17
C THR A 7 0.37 18.06 4.68
N LEU A 8 -0.85 18.18 5.20
CA LEU A 8 -1.36 17.50 6.40
C LEU A 8 -2.90 17.54 6.27
N PRO A 9 -3.64 16.43 6.49
CA PRO A 9 -3.49 15.55 7.65
C PRO A 9 -3.53 14.03 7.34
N GLY A 10 -2.91 13.24 8.23
CA GLY A 10 -3.00 11.77 8.27
C GLY A 10 -1.67 11.14 8.66
N ASN A 11 -1.53 10.71 9.92
CA ASN A 11 -0.28 10.23 10.55
C ASN A 11 0.28 8.96 9.90
N LEU A 12 0.87 9.07 8.71
CA LEU A 12 1.86 8.09 8.27
C LEU A 12 3.15 8.32 9.08
N PRO A 13 3.81 7.24 9.55
CA PRO A 13 5.09 7.36 10.24
C PRO A 13 6.12 8.16 9.44
N ALA A 14 6.99 8.92 10.10
CA ALA A 14 7.98 9.78 9.43
C ALA A 14 8.92 8.99 8.50
N HIS A 15 9.22 7.72 8.83
CA HIS A 15 10.09 6.87 8.00
C HIS A 15 9.47 6.53 6.63
N GLU A 16 8.16 6.68 6.44
CA GLU A 16 7.50 6.47 5.14
C GLU A 16 7.89 7.53 4.10
N TYR A 17 8.47 8.65 4.55
CA TYR A 17 8.93 9.75 3.69
C TYR A 17 10.42 9.65 3.36
N GLU A 18 11.15 8.69 3.96
CA GLU A 18 12.57 8.52 3.70
C GLU A 18 12.82 7.94 2.29
N PRO A 19 13.90 8.36 1.60
CA PRO A 19 14.31 7.71 0.37
C PRO A 19 14.59 6.23 0.60
N PHE A 20 14.12 5.38 -0.32
CA PHE A 20 14.41 3.95 -0.28
C PHE A 20 15.28 3.53 -1.46
N LYS A 21 16.05 2.45 -1.26
CA LYS A 21 16.77 1.78 -2.34
C LYS A 21 15.91 0.62 -2.86
N PRO A 22 15.44 0.65 -4.12
CA PRO A 22 14.65 -0.44 -4.65
C PRO A 22 15.49 -1.72 -4.74
N LEU A 23 14.82 -2.88 -4.62
CA LEU A 23 15.49 -4.15 -4.87
C LEU A 23 16.01 -4.22 -6.32
N PRO A 24 17.21 -4.78 -6.55
CA PRO A 24 17.68 -5.13 -7.89
C PRO A 24 16.67 -6.03 -8.60
N ALA A 25 16.56 -5.94 -9.93
CA ALA A 25 15.55 -6.67 -10.70
C ALA A 25 15.64 -8.19 -10.43
N GLU A 26 16.84 -8.72 -10.35
CA GLU A 26 17.12 -10.15 -10.10
C GLU A 26 16.63 -10.63 -8.73
N LYS A 27 16.35 -9.71 -7.81
CA LYS A 27 15.85 -9.98 -6.46
C LYS A 27 14.37 -9.59 -6.28
N ARG A 28 13.72 -9.04 -7.30
CA ARG A 28 12.29 -8.76 -7.25
C ARG A 28 11.54 -10.06 -7.44
N LEU A 29 10.47 -10.23 -6.66
CA LEU A 29 9.57 -11.37 -6.86
C LEU A 29 8.92 -11.30 -8.25
N MET A 30 8.81 -10.10 -8.79
CA MET A 30 8.21 -9.81 -10.08
C MET A 30 8.95 -8.68 -10.79
N ASN A 31 9.45 -8.95 -11.99
CA ASN A 31 10.12 -7.94 -12.82
C ASN A 31 9.15 -7.00 -13.50
N GLU A 32 8.00 -7.53 -13.94
CA GLU A 32 6.90 -6.78 -14.52
C GLU A 32 5.64 -7.09 -13.73
N VAL A 33 5.03 -6.06 -13.15
CA VAL A 33 3.84 -6.19 -12.30
C VAL A 33 2.68 -5.49 -12.97
N ARG A 34 1.59 -6.20 -13.20
CA ARG A 34 0.31 -5.57 -13.51
C ARG A 34 -0.29 -5.06 -12.20
N ILE A 35 -0.55 -3.76 -12.14
CA ILE A 35 -1.16 -3.10 -10.98
C ILE A 35 -2.58 -2.70 -11.32
N ARG A 36 -3.53 -3.12 -10.47
CA ARG A 36 -4.89 -2.57 -10.42
C ARG A 36 -4.99 -1.67 -9.19
N TRP A 37 -5.64 -0.52 -9.33
CA TRP A 37 -5.94 0.36 -8.21
C TRP A 37 -7.44 0.38 -7.96
N GLU A 38 -7.83 0.11 -6.71
CA GLU A 38 -9.22 0.13 -6.23
C GLU A 38 -9.36 1.15 -5.09
N VAL A 39 -10.42 1.95 -5.14
CA VAL A 39 -10.74 2.93 -4.10
C VAL A 39 -11.97 2.44 -3.35
N ARG A 40 -11.89 2.41 -2.01
CA ARG A 40 -12.91 1.80 -1.13
C ARG A 40 -13.20 2.68 0.08
N GLU A 41 -14.48 2.84 0.39
CA GLU A 41 -14.93 3.50 1.63
C GLU A 41 -14.63 2.63 2.87
N ASP A 42 -14.69 1.31 2.71
CA ASP A 42 -14.45 0.29 3.73
C ASP A 42 -13.00 -0.22 3.76
N VAL A 43 -12.03 0.64 3.41
CA VAL A 43 -10.61 0.25 3.25
C VAL A 43 -10.05 -0.42 4.51
N ALA A 44 -10.39 0.08 5.70
CA ALA A 44 -9.87 -0.46 6.96
C ALA A 44 -10.30 -1.92 7.17
N GLN A 45 -11.56 -2.24 6.88
CA GLN A 45 -12.12 -3.58 7.02
C GLN A 45 -11.58 -4.53 5.95
N VAL A 46 -11.55 -4.07 4.69
CA VAL A 46 -11.05 -4.85 3.56
C VAL A 46 -9.57 -5.19 3.76
N CYS A 47 -8.76 -4.19 4.09
CA CYS A 47 -7.34 -4.38 4.31
C CYS A 47 -7.05 -5.18 5.57
N ALA A 48 -7.72 -4.94 6.71
CA ALA A 48 -7.53 -5.76 7.91
C ALA A 48 -7.79 -7.25 7.64
N LYS A 49 -8.81 -7.56 6.83
CA LYS A 49 -9.09 -8.93 6.38
C LYS A 49 -8.02 -9.47 5.45
N ALA A 50 -7.60 -8.67 4.47
CA ALA A 50 -6.62 -9.06 3.47
C ALA A 50 -5.20 -9.25 4.03
N ILE A 51 -4.88 -8.63 5.18
CA ILE A 51 -3.58 -8.76 5.84
C ILE A 51 -3.61 -9.70 7.05
N GLN A 52 -4.72 -10.42 7.26
CA GLN A 52 -4.96 -11.30 8.41
C GLN A 52 -4.69 -10.61 9.76
N MET A 53 -4.96 -9.30 9.86
CA MET A 53 -4.74 -8.54 11.08
C MET A 53 -5.74 -8.97 12.16
N GLY A 54 -5.24 -9.23 13.37
CA GLY A 54 -6.10 -9.50 14.53
C GLY A 54 -7.07 -8.34 14.78
N LYS A 55 -8.30 -8.66 15.21
CA LYS A 55 -9.38 -7.66 15.39
C LYS A 55 -8.99 -6.51 16.31
N GLU A 56 -8.25 -6.77 17.38
CA GLU A 56 -7.78 -5.73 18.30
C GLU A 56 -6.76 -4.80 17.65
N GLN A 57 -5.80 -5.35 16.91
CA GLN A 57 -4.80 -4.56 16.20
C GLN A 57 -5.43 -3.70 15.09
N ALA A 58 -6.44 -4.24 14.40
CA ALA A 58 -7.22 -3.51 13.39
C ALA A 58 -8.03 -2.35 13.96
N TYR A 59 -8.43 -2.44 15.24
CA TYR A 59 -9.13 -1.37 15.94
C TYR A 59 -8.18 -0.27 16.41
N ILE A 60 -6.99 -0.64 16.89
CA ILE A 60 -5.98 0.32 17.40
C ILE A 60 -5.29 1.07 16.26
N THR A 61 -4.93 0.38 15.19
CA THR A 61 -4.24 0.94 14.02
C THR A 61 -4.95 0.50 12.74
N PRO A 62 -6.08 1.14 12.38
CA PRO A 62 -6.81 0.78 11.18
C PRO A 62 -5.96 1.04 9.93
N PRO A 63 -5.89 0.10 8.98
CA PRO A 63 -5.12 0.28 7.77
C PRO A 63 -5.82 1.28 6.84
N VAL A 64 -5.06 2.18 6.24
CA VAL A 64 -5.57 3.21 5.32
C VAL A 64 -5.40 2.83 3.85
N ALA A 65 -4.59 1.82 3.59
CA ALA A 65 -4.34 1.20 2.30
C ALA A 65 -3.78 -0.23 2.50
N CYS A 66 -3.74 -1.02 1.44
CA CYS A 66 -3.04 -2.31 1.39
C CYS A 66 -2.80 -2.75 -0.07
N ALA A 67 -1.77 -3.58 -0.28
CA ALA A 67 -1.51 -4.28 -1.53
C ALA A 67 -1.78 -5.79 -1.39
N VAL A 68 -2.60 -6.33 -2.31
CA VAL A 68 -2.99 -7.75 -2.34
C VAL A 68 -2.56 -8.38 -3.65
N TRP A 69 -1.91 -9.53 -3.57
CA TRP A 69 -1.45 -10.28 -4.74
C TRP A 69 -2.44 -11.37 -5.15
N ASP A 70 -2.98 -11.28 -6.37
CA ASP A 70 -3.80 -12.31 -7.01
C ASP A 70 -2.87 -13.27 -7.80
N VAL A 71 -2.56 -14.42 -7.19
CA VAL A 71 -1.66 -15.43 -7.77
C VAL A 71 -2.17 -15.94 -9.13
N PRO A 72 -3.44 -16.36 -9.29
CA PRO A 72 -3.97 -16.79 -10.58
C PRO A 72 -3.87 -15.73 -11.69
N LYS A 73 -4.16 -14.46 -11.39
CA LYS A 73 -4.18 -13.38 -12.39
C LYS A 73 -2.83 -12.72 -12.62
N GLN A 74 -1.82 -13.07 -11.83
CA GLN A 74 -0.55 -12.38 -11.76
C GLN A 74 -0.73 -10.85 -11.71
N GLU A 75 -1.60 -10.38 -10.81
CA GLU A 75 -1.96 -8.98 -10.67
C GLU A 75 -1.88 -8.53 -9.21
N CYS A 76 -1.28 -7.37 -8.96
CA CYS A 76 -1.31 -6.72 -7.66
C CYS A 76 -2.47 -5.74 -7.63
N THR A 77 -3.37 -5.86 -6.65
CA THR A 77 -4.40 -4.86 -6.39
C THR A 77 -3.96 -3.97 -5.23
N VAL A 78 -3.76 -2.69 -5.50
CA VAL A 78 -3.59 -1.64 -4.48
C VAL A 78 -4.97 -1.13 -4.11
N ILE A 79 -5.30 -1.18 -2.82
CA ILE A 79 -6.60 -0.74 -2.28
C ILE A 79 -6.34 0.45 -1.37
N THR A 80 -7.04 1.56 -1.60
CA THR A 80 -6.92 2.77 -0.78
C THR A 80 -8.27 3.29 -0.32
N GLY A 81 -8.26 4.13 0.73
CA GLY A 81 -9.40 4.99 1.04
C GLY A 81 -9.69 6.03 -0.07
N PRO A 82 -10.78 6.81 0.04
CA PRO A 82 -11.19 7.79 -0.98
C PRO A 82 -10.24 8.98 -1.16
N LYS A 83 -9.40 9.26 -0.15
CA LYS A 83 -8.46 10.38 -0.13
C LYS A 83 -7.06 9.89 0.28
N PRO A 84 -6.39 9.08 -0.55
CA PRO A 84 -5.05 8.60 -0.21
C PRO A 84 -4.02 9.72 -0.35
N THR A 85 -2.91 9.59 0.38
CA THR A 85 -1.72 10.40 0.13
C THR A 85 -0.85 9.72 -0.92
N HIS A 86 0.00 10.49 -1.60
CA HIS A 86 1.01 9.93 -2.52
C HIS A 86 1.94 8.93 -1.82
N VAL A 87 2.20 9.14 -0.53
CA VAL A 87 3.05 8.26 0.28
C VAL A 87 2.36 6.92 0.55
N ALA A 88 1.09 6.92 0.97
CA ALA A 88 0.34 5.68 1.15
C ALA A 88 0.24 4.89 -0.17
N LEU A 89 -0.09 5.57 -1.28
CA LEU A 89 -0.15 4.92 -2.59
C LEU A 89 1.21 4.36 -3.02
N GLY A 90 2.29 5.13 -2.84
CA GLY A 90 3.65 4.72 -3.18
C GLY A 90 4.15 3.54 -2.34
N HIS A 91 3.80 3.51 -1.06
CA HIS A 91 4.08 2.40 -0.14
C HIS A 91 3.47 1.09 -0.67
N GLU A 92 2.18 1.09 -1.01
CA GLU A 92 1.51 -0.10 -1.53
C GLU A 92 2.02 -0.51 -2.91
N VAL A 93 2.32 0.44 -3.79
CA VAL A 93 2.94 0.14 -5.10
C VAL A 93 4.31 -0.53 -4.89
N ARG A 94 5.08 -0.09 -3.90
CA ARG A 94 6.37 -0.73 -3.57
C ARG A 94 6.17 -2.17 -3.09
N HIS A 95 5.15 -2.46 -2.29
CA HIS A 95 4.79 -3.83 -1.92
C HIS A 95 4.55 -4.72 -3.16
N CYS A 96 3.91 -4.18 -4.21
CA CYS A 96 3.71 -4.87 -5.48
C CYS A 96 5.00 -5.32 -6.18
N PHE A 97 6.08 -4.54 -6.11
CA PHE A 97 7.35 -4.88 -6.76
C PHE A 97 8.31 -5.68 -5.86
N GLU A 98 8.33 -5.41 -4.56
CA GLU A 98 9.28 -6.03 -3.62
C GLU A 98 8.77 -7.34 -3.01
N GLY A 99 7.52 -7.72 -3.26
CA GLY A 99 6.99 -9.02 -2.85
C GLY A 99 6.65 -9.13 -1.37
N ARG A 100 6.63 -8.02 -0.62
CA ARG A 100 6.23 -7.97 0.79
C ARG A 100 4.72 -7.86 0.92
N PHE A 101 4.00 -8.76 0.27
CA PHE A 101 2.55 -8.75 0.27
C PHE A 101 1.98 -9.18 1.61
N HIS A 102 0.79 -8.67 1.89
CA HIS A 102 -0.05 -9.17 2.94
C HIS A 102 -1.06 -10.17 2.35
N ARG A 103 -1.20 -11.34 2.98
CA ARG A 103 -2.09 -12.44 2.56
C ARG A 103 -3.20 -12.66 3.58
#